data_AF-C3R2R6-F1
#
_entry.id   AF-C3R2R6-F1
#
_cell.length_a   1.000
_cell.length_b   1.000
_cell.length_c   1.000
_cell.angle_alpha   90.00
_cell.angle_beta   90.00
_cell.angle_gamma   90.00
#
_symmetry.space_group_name_H-M   'P 1'
#
loop_
_entity.id
_entity.type
_entity.pdbx_description
1 polymer ?
#
loop_
_entity_poly.entity_id
_entity_poly.type
_entity_poly.pdbx_seq_one_letter_code
_entity_poly.pdbx_strand_id
1 'polypeptide(L)'
;MDATIEAGKEYEVTVVVDEKGLDDAIGIELVIIQHESGQDHIYEVIPLPLVSKDGNLYTFKGTSQIFNAGSFKQAFRMYPKNNLLPHRQDFCYVRWF
;
A
#
# COMPACT_ATOMS: atom_id res chain seq x y z
N MET A 1 -12.00 10.19 4.12
CA MET A 1 -13.06 9.18 4.31
C MET A 1 -12.59 8.41 5.51
N ASP A 2 -13.17 8.61 6.68
CA ASP A 2 -12.78 7.84 7.87
C ASP A 2 -13.36 6.43 7.73
N ALA A 3 -12.54 5.48 7.28
CA ALA A 3 -12.93 4.08 7.15
C ALA A 3 -12.75 3.39 8.50
N THR A 4 -13.84 2.92 9.12
CA THR A 4 -13.78 2.08 10.32
C THR A 4 -13.48 0.64 9.93
N ILE A 5 -12.43 0.06 10.52
CA ILE A 5 -11.98 -1.31 10.24
C ILE A 5 -12.21 -2.15 11.49
N GLU A 6 -13.01 -3.19 11.31
CA GLU A 6 -13.29 -4.18 12.36
C GLU A 6 -12.13 -5.16 12.54
N ALA A 7 -11.74 -5.38 13.79
CA ALA A 7 -10.70 -6.33 14.14
C ALA A 7 -11.10 -7.75 13.73
N GLY A 8 -10.16 -8.48 13.10
CA GLY A 8 -10.37 -9.85 12.63
C GLY A 8 -11.18 -9.96 11.33
N LYS A 9 -11.62 -8.86 10.72
CA LYS A 9 -12.26 -8.87 9.40
C LYS A 9 -11.21 -8.68 8.31
N GLU A 10 -11.30 -9.51 7.28
CA GLU A 10 -10.46 -9.41 6.09
C GLU A 10 -11.05 -8.41 5.10
N TYR A 11 -10.22 -7.53 4.58
CA TYR A 11 -10.60 -6.54 3.58
C TYR A 11 -9.77 -6.77 2.32
N GLU A 12 -10.47 -6.91 1.19
CA GLU A 12 -9.83 -6.92 -0.12
C GLU A 12 -9.50 -5.50 -0.55
N VAL A 13 -8.28 -5.32 -1.04
CA VAL A 13 -7.76 -4.06 -1.54
C VAL A 13 -7.46 -4.22 -3.01
N THR A 14 -7.99 -3.30 -3.82
CA THR A 14 -7.64 -3.19 -5.25
C THR A 14 -7.16 -1.77 -5.52
N VAL A 15 -5.97 -1.65 -6.10
CA VAL A 15 -5.38 -0.36 -6.51
C VAL A 15 -5.12 -0.42 -8.00
N VAL A 16 -5.63 0.57 -8.75
CA VAL A 16 -5.35 0.72 -10.18
C VAL A 16 -4.48 1.95 -10.38
N VAL A 17 -3.33 1.76 -11.01
CA VAL A 17 -2.35 2.82 -11.30
C VAL A 17 -2.22 2.96 -12.80
N ASP A 18 -2.30 4.19 -13.30
CA ASP A 18 -1.89 4.49 -14.67
C ASP A 18 -0.39 4.79 -14.68
N GLU A 19 0.42 3.86 -15.19
CA GLU A 19 1.88 4.01 -15.25
C GLU A 19 2.33 5.00 -16.34
N LYS A 20 1.41 5.52 -17.18
CA LYS A 20 1.70 6.55 -18.19
C LYS A 20 2.88 6.22 -19.11
N GLY A 21 3.04 4.95 -19.47
CA GLY A 21 4.10 4.45 -20.35
C GLY A 21 5.40 4.07 -19.64
N LEU A 22 5.46 4.21 -18.31
CA LEU A 22 6.40 3.43 -17.53
C LEU A 22 5.95 1.96 -17.65
N ASP A 23 6.85 1.06 -18.05
CA ASP A 23 6.50 -0.33 -18.37
C ASP A 23 6.85 -1.24 -17.20
N ASP A 24 5.87 -1.51 -16.35
CA ASP A 24 6.03 -2.32 -15.13
C ASP A 24 7.14 -1.78 -14.21
N ALA A 25 7.23 -0.45 -14.11
CA ALA A 25 8.31 0.20 -13.37
C ALA A 25 7.97 0.39 -11.89
N ILE A 26 6.68 0.28 -11.53
CA ILE A 26 6.15 0.72 -10.24
C ILE A 26 5.59 -0.46 -9.45
N GLY A 27 5.92 -0.51 -8.16
CA GLY A 27 5.28 -1.36 -7.16
C GLY A 27 4.36 -0.55 -6.26
N ILE A 28 3.33 -1.20 -5.73
CA ILE A 28 2.43 -0.65 -4.72
C ILE A 28 2.47 -1.55 -3.47
N GLU A 29 2.47 -0.93 -2.31
CA GLU A 29 2.32 -1.64 -1.03
C GLU A 29 1.35 -0.91 -0.11
N LEU A 30 0.68 -1.69 0.74
CA LEU A 30 -0.11 -1.20 1.86
C LEU A 30 0.79 -1.07 3.08
N VAL A 31 0.85 0.13 3.65
CA VAL A 31 1.59 0.43 4.88
C VAL A 31 0.57 0.65 6.00
N ILE A 32 0.69 -0.14 7.05
CA ILE A 32 -0.15 -0.06 8.25
C ILE A 32 0.69 0.55 9.36
N ILE A 33 0.19 1.61 9.97
CA ILE A 33 0.80 2.28 11.12
C ILE A 33 -0.09 2.08 12.33
N GLN A 34 0.50 1.63 13.43
CA GLN A 34 -0.16 1.59 14.73
C GLN A 34 0.25 2.80 15.55
N HIS A 35 -0.72 3.45 16.18
CA HIS A 35 -0.45 4.48 17.17
C HIS A 35 -0.42 3.84 18.57
N GLU A 36 0.74 3.84 19.21
CA GLU A 36 0.93 3.27 20.55
C GLU A 36 1.80 4.21 21.40
N SER A 37 1.46 4.38 22.68
CA SER A 37 2.23 5.20 23.63
C SER A 37 2.54 6.64 23.15
N GLY A 38 1.66 7.23 22.35
CA GLY A 38 1.84 8.59 21.82
C GLY A 38 2.73 8.68 20.58
N GLN A 39 3.16 7.55 20.00
CA GLN A 39 4.02 7.50 18.83
C GLN A 39 3.45 6.60 17.73
N ASP A 40 3.70 6.99 16.48
CA ASP A 40 3.35 6.21 15.29
C ASP A 40 4.48 5.23 14.95
N HIS A 41 4.13 3.95 14.81
CA HIS A 41 5.06 2.89 14.42
C HIS A 41 4.54 2.13 13.20
N ILE A 42 5.43 1.74 12.29
CA ILE A 42 5.07 0.83 11.20
C ILE A 42 4.73 -0.52 11.84
N TYR A 43 3.45 -0.90 11.72
CA TYR A 43 2.95 -2.19 12.16
C TYR A 43 3.26 -3.27 11.13
N GLU A 44 2.93 -2.98 9.86
CA GLU A 44 3.09 -3.92 8.77
C GLU A 44 3.25 -3.21 7.43
N VAL A 45 3.96 -3.85 6.50
CA VAL A 45 4.08 -3.42 5.11
C VAL A 45 3.80 -4.62 4.21
N ILE A 46 2.74 -4.53 3.41
CA ILE A 46 2.25 -5.62 2.55
C ILE A 46 2.42 -5.21 1.08
N PRO A 47 3.39 -5.76 0.35
CA PRO A 47 3.49 -5.57 -1.10
C PRO A 47 2.26 -6.14 -1.80
N LEU A 48 1.64 -5.36 -2.68
CA LEU A 48 0.49 -5.81 -3.46
C LEU A 48 0.98 -6.41 -4.78
N PRO A 49 0.72 -7.69 -5.10
CA PRO A 49 1.04 -8.25 -6.40
C PRO A 49 0.24 -7.57 -7.52
N LEU A 50 0.90 -7.41 -8.68
CA LEU A 50 0.24 -7.04 -9.93
C LEU A 50 -0.58 -8.23 -10.43
N VAL A 51 -1.87 -8.04 -10.67
CA VAL A 51 -2.78 -9.11 -11.10
C VAL A 51 -3.32 -8.91 -12.51
N SER A 52 -3.30 -7.70 -13.05
CA SER A 52 -3.65 -7.43 -14.44
C SER A 52 -3.02 -6.14 -14.97
N LYS A 53 -2.86 -6.09 -16.30
CA LYS A 53 -2.42 -4.92 -17.07
C LYS A 53 -3.36 -4.74 -18.26
N ASP A 54 -3.93 -3.55 -18.39
CA ASP A 54 -4.73 -3.14 -19.56
C ASP A 54 -4.19 -1.80 -20.10
N GLY A 55 -3.42 -1.88 -21.19
CA GLY A 55 -2.65 -0.73 -21.69
C GLY A 55 -1.66 -0.22 -20.63
N ASN A 56 -1.87 1.03 -20.19
CA ASN A 56 -1.10 1.67 -19.11
C ASN A 56 -1.73 1.51 -17.72
N LEU A 57 -2.86 0.81 -17.59
CA LEU A 57 -3.52 0.59 -16.31
C LEU A 57 -3.04 -0.72 -15.68
N TYR A 58 -2.39 -0.60 -14.53
CA TYR A 58 -1.82 -1.69 -13.75
C TYR A 58 -2.67 -1.90 -12.50
N THR A 59 -3.22 -3.10 -12.34
CA THR A 59 -4.10 -3.44 -11.20
C THR A 59 -3.36 -4.30 -10.21
N PHE A 60 -3.26 -3.81 -8.98
CA PHE A 60 -2.66 -4.48 -7.84
C PHE A 60 -3.75 -4.93 -6.88
N LYS A 61 -3.62 -6.14 -6.32
CA LYS A 61 -4.58 -6.67 -5.34
C LYS A 61 -3.89 -7.32 -4.16
N GLY A 62 -4.51 -7.23 -2.99
CA GLY A 62 -4.11 -7.95 -1.80
C GLY A 62 -5.20 -7.91 -0.75
N THR A 63 -4.96 -8.61 0.36
CA THR A 63 -5.86 -8.63 1.50
C THR A 63 -5.16 -8.01 2.71
N SER A 64 -5.93 -7.36 3.57
CA SER A 64 -5.46 -6.82 4.84
C SER A 64 -6.41 -7.23 5.95
N GLN A 65 -5.85 -7.68 7.07
CA GLN A 65 -6.61 -8.06 8.24
C GLN A 65 -5.85 -7.57 9.48
N ILE A 66 -6.51 -6.75 10.29
CA ILE A 66 -5.95 -6.26 11.55
C ILE A 66 -6.58 -7.06 12.68
N PHE A 67 -5.79 -7.86 13.39
CA PHE A 67 -6.31 -8.71 14.48
C PHE A 67 -6.35 -8.00 15.83
N ASN A 68 -5.59 -6.92 15.99
CA ASN A 68 -5.44 -6.22 17.26
C ASN A 68 -6.44 -5.07 17.35
N ALA A 69 -7.08 -4.90 18.51
CA ALA A 69 -7.85 -3.69 18.80
C ALA A 69 -6.91 -2.51 19.02
N GLY A 70 -7.23 -1.36 18.43
CA GLY A 70 -6.40 -0.16 18.54
C GLY A 70 -6.66 0.84 17.42
N SER A 71 -5.89 1.93 17.43
CA SER A 71 -5.92 2.93 16.37
C SER A 71 -4.85 2.62 15.34
N PHE A 72 -5.29 2.36 14.11
CA PHE A 72 -4.41 2.10 12.98
C PHE A 72 -4.65 3.13 11.88
N LYS A 73 -3.58 3.55 11.21
CA LYS A 73 -3.63 4.32 9.97
C LYS A 73 -3.18 3.42 8.84
N GLN A 74 -3.74 3.62 7.65
CA GLN A 74 -3.32 2.90 6.46
C GLN A 74 -2.91 3.87 5.36
N ALA A 75 -1.94 3.46 4.56
CA ALA A 75 -1.53 4.17 3.37
C ALA A 75 -1.13 3.23 2.26
N PHE A 76 -1.30 3.70 1.02
CA PHE A 76 -0.63 3.11 -0.12
C PHE A 76 0.67 3.86 -0.37
N ARG A 77 1.77 3.11 -0.50
CA ARG A 77 3.07 3.64 -0.91
C ARG A 77 3.44 3.09 -2.27
N MET A 78 3.82 4.01 -3.16
CA MET A 78 4.37 3.72 -4.46
C MET A 78 5.90 3.64 -4.37
N TYR A 79 6.53 2.69 -5.08
CA TYR A 79 7.99 2.56 -5.09
C TYR A 79 8.52 2.06 -6.44
N PRO A 80 9.77 2.37 -6.81
CA PRO A 80 10.35 1.90 -8.06
C PRO A 80 10.76 0.43 -7.95
N LYS A 81 10.55 -0.34 -9.01
CA LYS A 81 11.10 -1.71 -9.13
C LYS A 81 12.54 -1.73 -9.68
N ASN A 82 13.04 -0.61 -10.18
CA ASN A 82 14.34 -0.53 -10.83
C ASN A 82 15.51 -0.67 -9.83
N ASN A 83 16.46 -1.55 -10.10
CA ASN A 83 17.65 -1.77 -9.27
C ASN A 83 18.54 -0.54 -9.07
N LEU A 84 18.50 0.43 -10.00
CA LEU A 84 19.23 1.71 -9.89
C LEU A 84 18.54 2.72 -8.97
N LEU A 85 17.31 2.43 -8.53
CA LEU A 85 16.53 3.20 -7.57
C LEU A 85 16.18 2.29 -6.38
N PRO A 86 17.18 1.86 -5.58
CA PRO A 86 16.99 0.80 -4.59
C PRO A 86 16.17 1.26 -3.37
N HIS A 87 15.96 2.56 -3.19
CA HIS A 87 15.28 3.09 -2.02
C HIS A 87 13.82 3.38 -2.33
N ARG A 88 12.91 2.90 -1.47
CA ARG A 88 11.47 3.16 -1.61
C ARG A 88 11.13 4.67 -1.63
N GLN A 89 11.98 5.50 -1.03
CA GLN A 89 11.85 6.96 -1.02
C GLN A 89 12.24 7.63 -2.35
N ASP A 90 12.87 6.90 -3.27
CA ASP A 90 13.20 7.40 -4.61
C ASP A 90 11.92 7.75 -5.40
N PHE A 91 10.79 7.10 -5.08
CA PHE A 91 9.45 7.63 -5.36
C PHE A 91 8.79 8.10 -4.05
N CYS A 92 8.75 9.41 -3.83
CA CYS A 92 8.17 10.01 -2.63
C CYS A 92 6.63 10.15 -2.69
N TYR A 93 5.92 9.20 -3.32
CA TYR A 93 4.45 9.23 -3.43
C TYR A 93 3.79 8.26 -2.44
N VAL A 94 3.23 8.82 -1.36
CA VAL A 94 2.46 8.09 -0.35
C VAL A 94 1.07 8.72 -0.24
N ARG A 95 0.02 7.90 -0.31
CA ARG A 95 -1.37 8.33 -0.16
C ARG A 95 -1.97 7.71 1.11
N TRP A 96 -2.24 8.56 2.10
CA TRP A 96 -2.90 8.22 3.36
C TRP A 96 -4.43 8.24 3.22
N PHE A 97 -5.11 7.30 3.88
CA PHE A 97 -6.57 7.19 3.91
C PHE A 97 -7.10 7.07 5.33
#